data_AF-A0A6N7WS01-F1
#
_entry.id   AF-A0A6N7WS01-F1
#
_cell.length_a   1.000
_cell.length_b   1.000
_cell.length_c   1.000
_cell.angle_alpha   90.00
_cell.angle_beta   90.00
_cell.angle_gamma   90.00
#
_symmetry.space_group_name_H-M   'P 1'
#
loop_
_entity.id
_entity.type
_entity.pdbx_description
1 polymer ?
#
loop_
_entity_poly.entity_id
_entity_poly.type
_entity_poly.pdbx_seq_one_letter_code
_entity_poly.pdbx_strand_id
1 'polypeptide(L)'
;MPELKREAASSINSSYKLSQSSNGLIDMLLSAENFNDLVSAMNYLDIIAGKNYQAIDRLVEAREQAQETQDKLAAQKTEAQNAQAKAEDAMNDAIAARKEAQQRAAKELAAQQAEAQKAVEDAEKAEKDGQTTFKTESGNTATISTPEAPQKSNDGASSNGGSQKQDSATPSTPNTGAVTWSARDEFVKKWASRIDAYLAGSPMAGHGKTFAEAAYDNGVDPRFSPAIANVESSKGLYCFKPHNAWGWGSSGWGDWDSAIRDHVAGLASGYGYTVSVSVAKKYCPPNWQFWYSAVLSNMNSI
;
A
#
# COMPACT_ATOMS: atom_id res chain seq x y z
N MET A 1 2.27 44.56 4.70
CA MET A 1 1.44 45.23 5.73
C MET A 1 2.07 46.49 6.34
N PRO A 2 3.37 46.56 6.71
CA PRO A 2 3.94 47.77 7.33
C PRO A 2 3.88 49.00 6.43
N GLU A 3 4.24 48.85 5.15
CA GLU A 3 4.21 49.94 4.16
C GLU A 3 2.79 50.47 3.89
N LEU A 4 1.81 49.58 3.65
CA LEU A 4 0.41 49.96 3.47
C LEU A 4 -0.18 50.67 4.70
N LYS A 5 0.21 50.26 5.91
CA LYS A 5 -0.19 50.93 7.16
C LYS A 5 0.41 52.33 7.28
N ARG A 6 1.67 52.49 6.88
CA ARG A 6 2.37 53.78 6.88
C ARG A 6 1.76 54.75 5.87
N GLU A 7 1.44 54.25 4.67
CA GLU A 7 0.79 55.00 3.61
C GLU A 7 -0.62 55.46 4.04
N ALA A 8 -1.45 54.53 4.54
CA ALA A 8 -2.78 54.88 5.04
C ALA A 8 -2.73 55.85 6.25
N ALA A 9 -1.78 55.69 7.18
CA ALA A 9 -1.62 56.62 8.30
C ALA A 9 -1.25 58.04 7.85
N SER A 10 -0.38 58.16 6.83
CA SER A 10 -0.06 59.45 6.20
C SER A 10 -1.27 60.06 5.51
N SER A 11 -2.06 59.24 4.81
CA SER A 11 -3.30 59.65 4.15
C SER A 11 -4.39 60.08 5.13
N ILE A 12 -4.58 59.36 6.24
CA ILE A 12 -5.53 59.73 7.31
C ILE A 12 -5.15 61.08 7.94
N ASN A 13 -3.87 61.29 8.25
CA ASN A 13 -3.38 62.57 8.79
C ASN A 13 -3.58 63.73 7.79
N SER A 14 -3.32 63.48 6.51
CA SER A 14 -3.51 64.47 5.45
C SER A 14 -4.99 64.84 5.25
N SER A 15 -5.89 63.85 5.23
CA SER A 15 -7.34 64.07 5.18
C SER A 15 -7.88 64.78 6.42
N TYR A 16 -7.35 64.45 7.61
CA TYR A 16 -7.71 65.12 8.85
C TYR A 16 -7.31 66.60 8.84
N LYS A 17 -6.07 66.91 8.42
CA LYS A 17 -5.61 68.29 8.25
C LYS A 17 -6.43 69.06 7.22
N LEU A 18 -6.81 68.42 6.11
CA LEU A 18 -7.68 69.02 5.11
C LEU A 18 -9.06 69.36 5.69
N SER A 19 -9.62 68.49 6.55
CA SER A 19 -10.90 68.73 7.21
C SER A 19 -10.87 69.83 8.28
N GLN A 20 -9.78 69.94 9.04
CA GLN A 20 -9.60 71.01 10.04
C GLN A 20 -9.26 72.36 9.40
N SER A 21 -8.55 72.36 8.28
CA SER A 21 -8.09 73.58 7.60
C SER A 21 -9.12 74.13 6.63
N SER A 22 -10.39 73.69 6.69
CA SER A 22 -11.46 74.10 5.78
C SER A 22 -11.58 75.63 5.64
N ASN A 23 -11.42 76.38 6.73
CA ASN A 23 -11.40 77.84 6.71
C ASN A 23 -10.17 78.45 6.00
N GLY A 24 -8.98 77.84 6.14
CA GLY A 24 -7.75 78.28 5.45
C GLY A 24 -7.68 77.84 3.99
N LEU A 25 -8.36 76.75 3.62
CA LEU A 25 -8.51 76.32 2.23
C LEU A 25 -9.45 77.23 1.46
N ILE A 26 -10.51 77.74 2.10
CA ILE A 26 -11.37 78.78 1.52
C ILE A 26 -10.57 80.07 1.29
N ASP A 27 -9.69 80.46 2.20
CA ASP A 27 -8.80 81.61 2.05
C ASP A 27 -7.75 81.40 0.92
N MET A 28 -7.18 80.20 0.81
CA MET A 28 -6.26 79.83 -0.28
C MET A 28 -6.96 79.80 -1.65
N LEU A 29 -8.22 79.36 -1.71
CA LEU A 29 -9.04 79.39 -2.92
C LEU A 29 -9.43 80.84 -3.31
N LEU A 30 -9.67 81.71 -2.33
CA LEU A 30 -9.99 83.13 -2.55
C LEU A 30 -8.76 83.99 -2.86
N SER A 31 -7.56 83.54 -2.48
CA SER A 31 -6.28 84.20 -2.73
C SER A 31 -5.61 83.79 -4.06
N ALA A 32 -6.26 82.92 -4.86
CA ALA A 32 -5.74 82.54 -6.16
C ALA A 32 -5.73 83.74 -7.13
N GLU A 33 -4.54 84.13 -7.60
CA GLU A 33 -4.33 85.34 -8.41
C GLU A 33 -4.97 85.27 -9.81
N ASN A 34 -5.29 84.07 -10.30
CA ASN A 34 -5.99 83.85 -11.56
C ASN A 34 -6.81 82.55 -11.57
N PHE A 35 -7.74 82.43 -12.53
CA PHE A 35 -8.63 81.26 -12.68
C PHE A 35 -7.86 79.95 -12.89
N ASN A 36 -6.68 79.99 -13.52
CA ASN A 36 -5.88 78.79 -13.75
C ASN A 36 -5.27 78.25 -12.45
N ASP A 37 -4.89 79.14 -11.52
CA ASP A 37 -4.39 78.79 -10.19
C ASP A 37 -5.53 78.26 -9.30
N LEU A 38 -6.74 78.84 -9.41
CA LEU A 38 -7.94 78.33 -8.75
C LEU A 38 -8.29 76.90 -9.22
N VAL A 39 -8.31 76.67 -10.54
CA VAL A 39 -8.58 75.34 -11.12
C VAL A 39 -7.49 74.34 -10.74
N SER A 40 -6.22 74.77 -10.69
CA SER A 40 -5.10 73.93 -10.27
C SER A 40 -5.19 73.57 -8.79
N ALA A 41 -5.58 74.50 -7.91
CA ALA A 41 -5.80 74.24 -6.50
C ALA A 41 -6.99 73.28 -6.29
N MET A 42 -8.09 73.44 -7.02
CA MET A 42 -9.22 72.51 -6.97
C MET A 42 -8.85 71.11 -7.47
N ASN A 43 -8.13 71.01 -8.59
CA ASN A 43 -7.63 69.73 -9.12
C ASN A 43 -6.64 69.07 -8.15
N TYR A 44 -5.78 69.84 -7.49
CA TYR A 44 -4.84 69.33 -6.50
C TYR A 44 -5.55 68.75 -5.28
N LEU A 45 -6.61 69.42 -4.80
CA LEU A 45 -7.43 68.93 -3.69
C LEU A 45 -8.19 67.66 -4.08
N ASP A 46 -8.73 67.59 -5.30
CA ASP A 46 -9.42 66.41 -5.82
C ASP A 46 -8.47 65.22 -5.97
N ILE A 47 -7.28 65.44 -6.51
CA ILE A 47 -6.23 64.42 -6.67
C ILE A 47 -5.75 63.90 -5.31
N ILE A 48 -5.56 64.77 -4.32
CA ILE A 48 -5.11 64.37 -2.97
C ILE A 48 -6.18 63.64 -2.20
N ALA A 49 -7.42 64.15 -2.25
CA ALA A 49 -8.55 63.45 -1.65
C ALA A 49 -8.69 62.05 -2.26
N GLY A 50 -8.69 61.95 -3.60
CA GLY A 50 -8.77 60.68 -4.33
C GLY A 50 -7.64 59.70 -3.98
N LYS A 51 -6.39 60.17 -3.90
CA LYS A 51 -5.24 59.32 -3.50
C LYS A 51 -5.34 58.84 -2.05
N ASN A 52 -5.81 59.68 -1.13
CA ASN A 52 -5.94 59.32 0.28
C ASN A 52 -7.03 58.27 0.50
N TYR A 53 -8.16 58.35 -0.21
CA TYR A 53 -9.20 57.31 -0.16
C TYR A 53 -8.70 55.98 -0.74
N GLN A 54 -8.03 56.00 -1.90
CA GLN A 54 -7.45 54.79 -2.51
C GLN A 54 -6.42 54.08 -1.60
N ALA A 55 -5.61 54.83 -0.86
CA ALA A 55 -4.63 54.25 0.07
C ALA A 55 -5.30 53.57 1.29
N ILE A 56 -6.39 54.16 1.79
CA ILE A 56 -7.19 53.59 2.89
C ILE A 56 -7.91 52.33 2.39
N ASP A 57 -8.56 52.39 1.22
CA ASP A 57 -9.29 51.27 0.63
C ASP A 57 -8.37 50.06 0.39
N ARG A 58 -7.17 50.27 -0.17
CA ARG A 58 -6.18 49.20 -0.36
C ARG A 58 -5.74 48.55 0.95
N LEU A 59 -5.60 49.32 2.04
CA LEU A 59 -5.25 48.76 3.34
C LEU A 59 -6.39 47.94 3.93
N VAL A 60 -7.64 48.41 3.76
CA VAL A 60 -8.83 47.69 4.20
C VAL A 60 -8.98 46.38 3.43
N GLU A 61 -8.90 46.41 2.10
CA GLU A 61 -8.93 45.23 1.23
C GLU A 61 -7.81 44.23 1.58
N ALA A 62 -6.57 44.70 1.75
CA ALA A 62 -5.45 43.84 2.11
C ALA A 62 -5.63 43.21 3.51
N ARG A 63 -6.29 43.91 4.44
CA ARG A 63 -6.61 43.39 5.77
C ARG A 63 -7.72 42.35 5.71
N GLU A 64 -8.76 42.59 4.92
CA GLU A 64 -9.86 41.63 4.69
C GLU A 64 -9.33 40.35 4.04
N GLN A 65 -8.53 40.47 2.97
CA GLN A 65 -7.89 39.32 2.33
C GLN A 65 -6.97 38.55 3.28
N ALA A 66 -6.19 39.25 4.11
CA ALA A 66 -5.34 38.60 5.10
C ALA A 66 -6.16 37.86 6.16
N GLN A 67 -7.28 38.44 6.61
CA GLN A 67 -8.20 37.80 7.56
C GLN A 67 -8.85 36.56 6.93
N GLU A 68 -9.40 36.68 5.72
CA GLU A 68 -9.95 35.54 4.99
C GLU A 68 -8.93 34.44 4.79
N THR A 69 -7.68 34.80 4.47
CA THR A 69 -6.60 33.82 4.29
C THR A 69 -6.24 33.13 5.60
N GLN A 70 -6.21 33.86 6.72
CA GLN A 70 -6.01 33.26 8.04
C GLN A 70 -7.15 32.31 8.42
N ASP A 71 -8.40 32.69 8.16
CA ASP A 71 -9.57 31.87 8.46
C ASP A 71 -9.60 30.61 7.58
N LYS A 72 -9.30 30.75 6.29
CA LYS A 72 -9.15 29.61 5.35
C LYS A 72 -8.02 28.69 5.79
N LEU A 73 -6.86 29.22 6.17
CA LEU A 73 -5.73 28.42 6.65
C LEU A 73 -6.06 27.69 7.96
N ALA A 74 -6.76 28.35 8.88
CA ALA A 74 -7.21 27.72 10.13
C ALA A 74 -8.18 26.57 9.84
N ALA A 75 -9.16 26.78 8.96
CA ALA A 75 -10.10 25.75 8.54
C ALA A 75 -9.40 24.56 7.87
N GLN A 76 -8.47 24.82 6.93
CA GLN A 76 -7.68 23.79 6.27
C GLN A 76 -6.81 23.00 7.25
N LYS A 77 -6.22 23.68 8.25
CA LYS A 77 -5.43 23.01 9.29
C LYS A 77 -6.30 22.08 10.13
N THR A 78 -7.49 22.52 10.53
CA THR A 78 -8.45 21.67 11.27
C THR A 78 -8.91 20.49 10.42
N GLU A 79 -9.20 20.70 9.13
CA GLU A 79 -9.57 19.63 8.21
C GLU A 79 -8.44 18.61 8.04
N ALA A 80 -7.20 19.07 7.85
CA ALA A 80 -6.03 18.20 7.73
C ALA A 80 -5.78 17.38 9.02
N GLN A 81 -5.96 17.98 10.19
CA GLN A 81 -5.87 17.28 11.48
C GLN A 81 -6.96 16.22 11.64
N ASN A 82 -8.20 16.55 11.26
CA ASN A 82 -9.31 15.58 11.27
C ASN A 82 -9.09 14.45 10.25
N ALA A 83 -8.55 14.75 9.07
CA ALA A 83 -8.20 13.76 8.07
C ALA A 83 -7.06 12.84 8.56
N GLN A 84 -6.06 13.39 9.23
CA GLN A 84 -4.97 12.62 9.85
C GLN A 84 -5.50 11.67 10.93
N ALA A 85 -6.35 12.16 11.84
CA ALA A 85 -6.94 11.31 12.89
C ALA A 85 -7.78 10.18 12.30
N LYS A 86 -8.61 10.47 11.29
CA LYS A 86 -9.39 9.44 10.57
C LYS A 86 -8.49 8.42 9.87
N ALA A 87 -7.38 8.85 9.28
CA ALA A 87 -6.42 7.95 8.65
C ALA A 87 -5.71 7.05 9.67
N GLU A 88 -5.39 7.58 10.85
CA GLU A 88 -4.80 6.83 11.96
C GLU A 88 -5.77 5.77 12.51
N ASP A 89 -7.03 6.15 12.75
CA ASP A 89 -8.08 5.22 13.17
C ASP A 89 -8.29 4.10 12.13
N ALA A 90 -8.41 4.46 10.85
CA ALA A 90 -8.56 3.48 9.77
C ALA A 90 -7.35 2.54 9.66
N MET A 91 -6.14 3.04 9.90
CA MET A 91 -4.92 2.23 9.92
C MET A 91 -4.92 1.26 11.11
N ASN A 92 -5.31 1.73 12.30
CA ASN A 92 -5.40 0.89 13.49
C ASN A 92 -6.45 -0.22 13.34
N ASP A 93 -7.62 0.10 12.77
CA ASP A 93 -8.67 -0.88 12.44
C ASP A 93 -8.16 -1.91 11.43
N ALA A 94 -7.45 -1.48 10.39
CA ALA A 94 -6.87 -2.38 9.40
C ALA A 94 -5.80 -3.31 10.01
N ILE A 95 -4.96 -2.80 10.91
CA ILE A 95 -3.96 -3.59 11.64
C ILE A 95 -4.65 -4.62 12.55
N ALA A 96 -5.69 -4.22 13.28
CA ALA A 96 -6.45 -5.11 14.14
C ALA A 96 -7.13 -6.24 13.34
N ALA A 97 -7.83 -5.88 12.25
CA ALA A 97 -8.47 -6.85 11.36
C ALA A 97 -7.46 -7.83 10.76
N ARG A 98 -6.28 -7.36 10.33
CA ARG A 98 -5.21 -8.22 9.83
C ARG A 98 -4.70 -9.17 10.91
N LYS A 99 -4.46 -8.68 12.13
CA LYS A 99 -3.99 -9.51 13.25
C LYS A 99 -5.00 -10.61 13.60
N GLU A 100 -6.29 -10.28 13.64
CA GLU A 100 -7.36 -11.26 13.88
C GLU A 100 -7.47 -12.30 12.76
N ALA A 101 -7.37 -11.87 11.50
CA ALA A 101 -7.34 -12.79 10.36
C ALA A 101 -6.14 -13.74 10.42
N GLN A 102 -4.94 -13.22 10.74
CA GLN A 102 -3.73 -14.03 10.93
C GLN A 102 -3.87 -15.03 12.08
N GLN A 103 -4.45 -14.63 13.20
CA GLN A 103 -4.68 -15.51 14.34
C GLN A 103 -5.69 -16.62 14.03
N ARG A 104 -6.78 -16.31 13.32
CA ARG A 104 -7.76 -17.32 12.87
C ARG A 104 -7.10 -18.32 11.92
N ALA A 105 -6.38 -17.84 10.92
CA ALA A 105 -5.65 -18.70 9.98
C ALA A 105 -4.62 -19.60 10.70
N ALA A 106 -3.89 -19.07 11.68
CA ALA A 106 -2.93 -19.85 12.48
C ALA A 106 -3.62 -20.95 13.32
N LYS A 107 -4.78 -20.64 13.92
CA LYS A 107 -5.57 -21.63 14.68
C LYS A 107 -6.10 -22.75 13.77
N GLU A 108 -6.62 -22.40 12.59
CA GLU A 108 -7.11 -23.37 11.61
C GLU A 108 -5.97 -24.26 11.10
N LEU A 109 -4.80 -23.70 10.81
CA LEU A 109 -3.64 -24.46 10.38
C LEU A 109 -3.15 -25.41 11.48
N ALA A 110 -3.10 -24.95 12.74
CA ALA A 110 -2.75 -25.78 13.89
C ALA A 110 -3.76 -26.93 14.09
N ALA A 111 -5.06 -26.66 13.93
CA ALA A 111 -6.10 -27.69 14.02
C ALA A 111 -5.97 -28.75 12.91
N GLN A 112 -5.45 -28.38 11.75
CA GLN A 112 -5.25 -29.28 10.59
C GLN A 112 -3.90 -30.01 10.61
N GLN A 113 -3.04 -29.77 11.60
CA GLN A 113 -1.66 -30.27 11.62
C GLN A 113 -1.58 -31.81 11.54
N ALA A 114 -2.40 -32.53 12.30
CA ALA A 114 -2.38 -33.99 12.29
C ALA A 114 -2.82 -34.57 10.93
N GLU A 115 -3.82 -33.95 10.29
CA GLU A 115 -4.27 -34.37 8.96
C GLU A 115 -3.23 -34.01 7.87
N ALA A 116 -2.55 -32.88 8.02
CA ALA A 116 -1.44 -32.49 7.15
C ALA A 116 -0.25 -33.47 7.25
N GLN A 117 0.11 -33.89 8.47
CA GLN A 117 1.15 -34.90 8.67
C GLN A 117 0.77 -36.22 8.01
N LYS A 118 -0.48 -36.68 8.20
CA LYS A 118 -0.98 -37.88 7.54
C LYS A 118 -0.95 -37.78 6.02
N ALA A 119 -1.25 -36.61 5.44
CA ALA A 119 -1.18 -36.41 4.00
C ALA A 119 0.26 -36.55 3.45
N VAL A 120 1.26 -36.09 4.20
CA VAL A 120 2.68 -36.28 3.84
C VAL A 120 3.08 -37.75 3.97
N GLU A 121 2.68 -38.42 5.05
CA GLU A 121 2.93 -39.87 5.24
C GLU A 121 2.29 -40.73 4.13
N ASP A 122 1.04 -40.41 3.75
CA ASP A 122 0.33 -41.09 2.66
C ASP A 122 1.07 -40.89 1.31
N ALA A 123 1.64 -39.70 1.08
CA ALA A 123 2.46 -39.40 -0.10
C ALA A 123 3.81 -40.14 -0.09
N GLU A 124 4.52 -40.16 1.04
CA GLU A 124 5.77 -40.93 1.21
C GLU A 124 5.55 -42.44 1.01
N LYS A 125 4.41 -42.95 1.49
CA LYS A 125 4.06 -44.36 1.29
C LYS A 125 3.79 -44.65 -0.18
N ALA A 126 3.00 -43.81 -0.85
CA ALA A 126 2.72 -43.98 -2.28
C ALA A 126 4.01 -43.97 -3.13
N GLU A 127 4.96 -43.09 -2.79
CA GLU A 127 6.27 -43.03 -3.44
C GLU A 127 7.08 -44.33 -3.22
N LYS A 128 7.10 -44.86 -2.00
CA LYS A 128 7.74 -46.16 -1.67
C LYS A 128 7.07 -47.35 -2.37
N ASP A 129 5.75 -47.29 -2.56
CA ASP A 129 4.96 -48.31 -3.26
C ASP A 129 5.07 -48.19 -4.80
N GLY A 130 5.89 -47.25 -5.31
CA GLY A 130 6.20 -47.09 -6.74
C GLY A 130 5.29 -46.15 -7.51
N GLN A 131 4.32 -45.50 -6.84
CA GLN A 131 3.51 -44.44 -7.44
C GLN A 131 4.28 -43.11 -7.37
N THR A 132 4.70 -42.59 -8.52
CA THR A 132 5.50 -41.35 -8.60
C THR A 132 4.72 -40.14 -9.12
N THR A 133 3.47 -40.35 -9.58
CA THR A 133 2.66 -39.28 -10.20
C THR A 133 1.21 -39.34 -9.76
N PHE A 134 0.53 -38.20 -9.91
CA PHE A 134 -0.92 -38.06 -9.72
C PHE A 134 -1.51 -37.13 -10.78
N LYS A 135 -2.84 -37.13 -10.90
CA LYS A 135 -3.57 -36.22 -11.81
C LYS A 135 -4.06 -35.00 -11.04
N THR A 136 -3.75 -33.81 -11.54
CA THR A 136 -4.32 -32.56 -11.05
C THR A 136 -5.75 -32.39 -11.56
N GLU A 137 -6.52 -31.47 -10.96
CA GLU A 137 -7.90 -31.20 -11.38
C GLU A 137 -7.97 -30.68 -12.84
N SER A 138 -6.92 -30.00 -13.29
CA SER A 138 -6.76 -29.54 -14.67
C SER A 138 -6.41 -30.65 -15.67
N GLY A 139 -6.21 -31.89 -15.21
CA GLY A 139 -5.92 -33.07 -16.03
C GLY A 139 -4.42 -33.32 -16.28
N ASN A 140 -3.55 -32.43 -15.80
CA ASN A 140 -2.11 -32.56 -15.94
C ASN A 140 -1.56 -33.68 -15.03
N THR A 141 -0.44 -34.27 -15.45
CA THR A 141 0.30 -35.22 -14.62
C THR A 141 1.32 -34.46 -13.78
N ALA A 142 1.18 -34.54 -12.47
CA ALA A 142 2.11 -33.96 -11.51
C ALA A 142 2.91 -35.06 -10.79
N THR A 143 4.12 -34.73 -10.35
CA THR A 143 4.98 -35.63 -9.57
C THR A 143 4.58 -35.60 -8.11
N ILE A 144 4.51 -36.77 -7.47
CA ILE A 144 4.41 -36.84 -6.02
C ILE A 144 5.76 -36.42 -5.45
N SER A 145 5.77 -35.38 -4.63
CA SER A 145 6.99 -34.89 -3.97
C SER A 145 6.70 -34.70 -2.50
N THR A 146 7.59 -35.18 -1.66
CA THR A 146 7.50 -35.07 -0.21
C THR A 146 8.46 -33.99 0.28
N PRO A 147 8.13 -33.26 1.36
CA PRO A 147 9.06 -32.31 1.94
C PRO A 147 10.20 -33.07 2.64
N GLU A 148 11.46 -32.85 2.23
CA GLU A 148 12.60 -33.38 2.99
C GLU A 148 12.65 -32.77 4.39
N ALA A 149 13.06 -33.55 5.39
CA ALA A 149 13.29 -33.06 6.75
C ALA A 149 14.28 -31.88 6.71
N PRO A 150 14.02 -30.76 7.40
CA PRO A 150 14.79 -29.54 7.22
C PRO A 150 16.26 -29.75 7.59
N GLN A 151 17.15 -29.63 6.60
CA GLN A 151 18.53 -29.24 6.87
C GLN A 151 18.48 -27.84 7.51
N LYS A 152 19.01 -27.71 8.73
CA LYS A 152 19.22 -26.41 9.37
C LYS A 152 20.16 -25.59 8.49
N SER A 153 19.62 -24.77 7.58
CA SER A 153 20.38 -23.71 6.93
C SER A 153 20.65 -22.64 7.98
N ASN A 154 21.92 -22.52 8.29
CA ASN A 154 22.47 -21.70 9.35
C ASN A 154 22.74 -20.29 8.79
N ASP A 155 21.72 -19.60 8.31
CA ASP A 155 21.86 -18.21 7.87
C ASP A 155 21.64 -17.27 9.05
N GLY A 156 22.76 -16.96 9.71
CA GLY A 156 22.83 -15.99 10.79
C GLY A 156 22.67 -14.56 10.29
N ALA A 157 21.70 -13.84 10.86
CA ALA A 157 21.80 -12.42 11.18
C ALA A 157 20.80 -12.04 12.28
N SER A 158 21.32 -12.03 13.51
CA SER A 158 20.96 -11.30 14.75
C SER A 158 20.21 -9.96 14.54
N SER A 159 19.31 -9.41 15.37
CA SER A 159 18.72 -9.63 16.71
C SER A 159 17.41 -8.79 16.74
N ASN A 160 16.40 -8.96 17.62
CA ASN A 160 16.47 -8.80 19.07
C ASN A 160 15.14 -9.20 19.75
N GLY A 161 15.22 -9.86 20.91
CA GLY A 161 14.19 -9.79 21.96
C GLY A 161 13.40 -11.07 22.25
N GLY A 162 13.80 -11.80 23.31
CA GLY A 162 12.89 -12.68 24.06
C GLY A 162 13.38 -14.12 24.25
N SER A 163 14.15 -14.33 25.32
CA SER A 163 14.57 -15.64 25.82
C SER A 163 13.40 -16.62 26.00
N GLN A 164 13.54 -17.84 25.46
CA GLN A 164 13.13 -19.05 26.20
C GLN A 164 13.92 -20.28 25.73
N LYS A 165 14.48 -20.99 26.73
CA LYS A 165 15.32 -22.17 26.62
C LYS A 165 14.58 -23.36 26.00
N GLN A 166 15.33 -24.08 25.18
CA GLN A 166 15.10 -25.38 24.56
C GLN A 166 15.03 -26.51 25.60
N ASP A 167 14.06 -27.42 25.46
CA ASP A 167 14.27 -28.87 25.52
C ASP A 167 12.98 -29.65 25.15
N SER A 168 13.18 -30.82 24.54
CA SER A 168 12.22 -31.90 24.19
C SER A 168 11.85 -32.01 22.70
N ALA A 169 12.41 -33.05 22.07
CA ALA A 169 12.09 -33.50 20.72
C ALA A 169 10.58 -33.65 20.52
N THR A 170 10.02 -32.78 19.67
CA THR A 170 8.62 -32.79 19.27
C THR A 170 8.54 -33.24 17.80
N PRO A 171 7.62 -34.16 17.44
CA PRO A 171 7.52 -34.67 16.08
C PRO A 171 7.16 -33.54 15.09
N SER A 172 7.83 -33.58 13.95
CA SER A 172 7.86 -32.58 12.88
C SER A 172 6.49 -31.95 12.57
N THR A 173 6.27 -30.72 13.03
CA THR A 173 5.23 -29.85 12.47
C THR A 173 5.53 -29.63 10.98
N PRO A 174 4.56 -29.78 10.04
CA PRO A 174 4.72 -29.35 8.66
C PRO A 174 4.97 -27.84 8.66
N ASN A 175 6.24 -27.46 8.63
CA ASN A 175 6.63 -26.08 8.76
C ASN A 175 6.44 -25.42 7.40
N THR A 176 5.33 -24.70 7.22
CA THR A 176 5.22 -23.74 6.12
C THR A 176 6.25 -22.63 6.28
N GLY A 177 6.96 -22.48 7.42
CA GLY A 177 7.95 -21.44 7.65
C GLY A 177 7.27 -20.08 7.74
N ALA A 178 7.18 -19.49 8.93
CA ALA A 178 6.53 -18.19 9.08
C ALA A 178 7.18 -17.15 8.15
N VAL A 179 6.39 -16.57 7.24
CA VAL A 179 6.85 -15.49 6.36
C VAL A 179 7.13 -14.25 7.22
N THR A 180 8.36 -13.77 7.21
CA THR A 180 8.71 -12.49 7.83
C THR A 180 8.29 -11.35 6.92
N TRP A 181 7.33 -10.55 7.39
CA TRP A 181 6.81 -9.38 6.69
C TRP A 181 7.62 -8.14 7.05
N SER A 182 8.46 -7.68 6.12
CA SER A 182 9.26 -6.44 6.24
C SER A 182 8.60 -5.29 5.46
N ALA A 183 9.27 -4.14 5.36
CA ALA A 183 8.84 -3.07 4.45
C ALA A 183 8.73 -3.61 3.02
N ARG A 184 7.78 -3.07 2.24
CA ARG A 184 7.40 -3.58 0.91
C ARG A 184 8.61 -3.78 0.00
N ASP A 185 9.49 -2.78 -0.11
CA ASP A 185 10.64 -2.86 -1.02
C ASP A 185 11.64 -3.95 -0.62
N GLU A 186 11.89 -4.11 0.69
CA GLU A 186 12.76 -5.16 1.21
C GLU A 186 12.15 -6.55 1.02
N PHE A 187 10.84 -6.67 1.27
CA PHE A 187 10.09 -7.90 1.08
C PHE A 187 10.12 -8.32 -0.39
N VAL A 188 9.77 -7.39 -1.29
CA VAL A 188 9.74 -7.63 -2.73
C VAL A 188 11.13 -7.99 -3.23
N LYS A 189 12.17 -7.26 -2.83
CA LYS A 189 13.55 -7.57 -3.25
C LYS A 189 14.00 -8.97 -2.83
N LYS A 190 13.73 -9.35 -1.58
CA LYS A 190 14.10 -10.68 -1.05
C LYS A 190 13.37 -11.80 -1.80
N TRP A 191 12.06 -11.68 -1.92
CA TRP A 191 11.23 -12.74 -2.49
C TRP A 191 11.30 -12.80 -4.02
N ALA A 192 11.44 -11.66 -4.70
CA ALA A 192 11.64 -11.64 -6.15
C ALA A 192 12.85 -12.48 -6.55
N SER A 193 13.99 -12.29 -5.88
CA SER A 193 15.23 -13.02 -6.19
C SER A 193 15.09 -14.54 -5.98
N ARG A 194 14.44 -14.96 -4.89
CA ARG A 194 14.20 -16.38 -4.59
C ARG A 194 13.25 -17.03 -5.58
N ILE A 195 12.16 -16.33 -5.90
CA ILE A 195 11.15 -16.82 -6.85
C ILE A 195 11.73 -16.85 -8.26
N ASP A 196 12.51 -15.86 -8.69
CA ASP A 196 13.18 -15.88 -10.00
C ASP A 196 14.16 -17.05 -10.12
N ALA A 197 14.94 -17.34 -9.07
CA ALA A 197 15.80 -18.51 -9.04
C ALA A 197 14.99 -19.81 -9.18
N TYR A 198 13.86 -19.90 -8.47
CA TYR A 198 12.94 -21.03 -8.59
C TYR A 198 12.30 -21.15 -9.98
N LEU A 199 11.93 -20.03 -10.62
CA LEU A 199 11.28 -20.02 -11.93
C LEU A 199 12.26 -20.12 -13.11
N ALA A 200 13.57 -20.11 -12.87
CA ALA A 200 14.59 -20.14 -13.92
C ALA A 200 14.39 -21.32 -14.89
N GLY A 201 14.50 -21.04 -16.18
CA GLY A 201 14.33 -22.04 -17.25
C GLY A 201 12.89 -22.42 -17.58
N SER A 202 11.90 -21.78 -16.95
CA SER A 202 10.47 -21.97 -17.26
C SER A 202 9.88 -20.83 -18.08
N PRO A 203 8.69 -21.01 -18.68
CA PRO A 203 7.95 -19.90 -19.31
C PRO A 203 7.63 -18.73 -18.37
N MET A 204 7.66 -18.94 -17.06
CA MET A 204 7.42 -17.91 -16.05
C MET A 204 8.70 -17.27 -15.50
N ALA A 205 9.88 -17.57 -16.08
CA ALA A 205 11.14 -16.96 -15.65
C ALA A 205 11.10 -15.42 -15.76
N GLY A 206 11.60 -14.73 -14.71
CA GLY A 206 11.63 -13.26 -14.65
C GLY A 206 10.41 -12.60 -14.00
N HIS A 207 9.38 -13.38 -13.63
CA HIS A 207 8.17 -12.87 -12.98
C HIS A 207 8.21 -12.92 -11.44
N GLY A 208 9.37 -13.19 -10.82
CA GLY A 208 9.53 -13.26 -9.38
C GLY A 208 9.12 -11.97 -8.66
N LYS A 209 9.42 -10.81 -9.26
CA LYS A 209 8.96 -9.51 -8.75
C LYS A 209 7.43 -9.43 -8.69
N THR A 210 6.73 -9.83 -9.74
CA THR A 210 5.27 -9.76 -9.80
C THR A 210 4.62 -10.67 -8.77
N PHE A 211 5.15 -11.88 -8.57
CA PHE A 211 4.70 -12.75 -7.49
C PHE A 211 4.91 -12.13 -6.11
N ALA A 212 6.09 -11.56 -5.86
CA ALA A 212 6.40 -10.96 -4.57
C ALA A 212 5.52 -9.73 -4.27
N GLU A 213 5.26 -8.88 -5.26
CA GLU A 213 4.34 -7.75 -5.12
C GLU A 213 2.91 -8.22 -4.86
N ALA A 214 2.39 -9.16 -5.66
CA ALA A 214 1.04 -9.68 -5.51
C ALA A 214 0.85 -10.37 -4.15
N ALA A 215 1.84 -11.14 -3.71
CA ALA A 215 1.86 -11.76 -2.39
C ALA A 215 1.85 -10.70 -1.29
N TYR A 216 2.64 -9.64 -1.45
CA TYR A 216 2.70 -8.55 -0.48
C TYR A 216 1.34 -7.86 -0.32
N ASP A 217 0.77 -7.47 -1.45
CA ASP A 217 -0.44 -6.67 -1.53
C ASP A 217 -1.68 -7.46 -1.04
N ASN A 218 -1.65 -8.79 -1.10
CA ASN A 218 -2.75 -9.67 -0.66
C ASN A 218 -2.50 -10.43 0.65
N GLY A 219 -1.32 -10.28 1.27
CA GLY A 219 -0.98 -11.00 2.50
C GLY A 219 -0.83 -12.52 2.32
N VAL A 220 -0.56 -13.00 1.10
CA VAL A 220 -0.39 -14.42 0.77
C VAL A 220 1.08 -14.81 0.90
N ASP A 221 1.36 -16.05 1.29
CA ASP A 221 2.71 -16.60 1.31
C ASP A 221 3.34 -16.53 -0.10
N PRO A 222 4.47 -15.82 -0.28
CA PRO A 222 5.06 -15.59 -1.59
C PRO A 222 5.49 -16.86 -2.31
N ARG A 223 5.64 -17.98 -1.60
CA ARG A 223 6.01 -19.28 -2.18
C ARG A 223 4.81 -20.04 -2.70
N PHE A 224 3.62 -19.74 -2.21
CA PHE A 224 2.44 -20.58 -2.40
C PHE A 224 1.98 -20.60 -3.86
N SER A 225 1.78 -19.43 -4.47
CA SER A 225 1.34 -19.35 -5.87
C SER A 225 2.38 -19.88 -6.88
N PRO A 226 3.69 -19.61 -6.75
CA PRO A 226 4.72 -20.26 -7.57
C PRO A 226 4.78 -21.78 -7.40
N ALA A 227 4.62 -22.29 -6.18
CA ALA A 227 4.61 -23.73 -5.92
C ALA A 227 3.42 -24.43 -6.59
N ILE A 228 2.22 -23.83 -6.52
CA ILE A 228 1.05 -24.34 -7.26
C ILE A 228 1.34 -24.32 -8.76
N ALA A 229 1.92 -23.24 -9.31
CA ALA A 229 2.23 -23.16 -10.74
C ALA A 229 3.15 -24.31 -11.20
N ASN A 230 4.10 -24.72 -10.36
CA ASN A 230 4.92 -25.88 -10.65
C ASN A 230 4.14 -27.19 -10.64
N VAL A 231 3.34 -27.43 -9.59
CA VAL A 231 2.54 -28.65 -9.46
C VAL A 231 1.52 -28.76 -10.59
N GLU A 232 0.87 -27.66 -10.96
CA GLU A 232 -0.23 -27.66 -11.92
C GLU A 232 0.23 -27.66 -13.38
N SER A 233 1.37 -27.05 -13.71
CA SER A 233 1.78 -26.87 -15.12
C SER A 233 3.29 -26.89 -15.36
N SER A 234 4.10 -27.32 -14.39
CA SER A 234 5.56 -27.21 -14.46
C SER A 234 6.02 -25.78 -14.75
N LYS A 235 5.49 -24.82 -13.98
CA LYS A 235 5.83 -23.38 -14.04
C LYS A 235 5.47 -22.77 -15.40
N GLY A 236 4.28 -23.13 -15.90
CA GLY A 236 3.72 -22.60 -17.14
C GLY A 236 4.09 -23.37 -18.41
N LEU A 237 4.80 -24.50 -18.31
CA LEU A 237 5.16 -25.32 -19.47
C LEU A 237 3.96 -26.06 -20.07
N TYR A 238 3.03 -26.52 -19.23
CA TYR A 238 1.85 -27.30 -19.62
C TYR A 238 0.56 -26.59 -19.21
N CYS A 239 0.31 -25.42 -19.78
CA CYS A 239 -0.94 -24.68 -19.54
C CYS A 239 -2.08 -25.21 -20.40
N PHE A 240 -3.24 -25.46 -19.80
CA PHE A 240 -4.45 -25.85 -20.53
C PHE A 240 -5.13 -24.67 -21.26
N LYS A 241 -4.84 -23.43 -20.84
CA LYS A 241 -5.27 -22.16 -21.45
C LYS A 241 -4.13 -21.13 -21.40
N PRO A 242 -4.13 -20.11 -22.27
CA PRO A 242 -3.08 -19.09 -22.29
C PRO A 242 -2.81 -18.49 -20.91
N HIS A 243 -1.53 -18.49 -20.50
CA HIS A 243 -1.04 -17.98 -19.22
C HIS A 243 -1.76 -18.53 -17.98
N ASN A 244 -2.36 -19.71 -18.04
CA ASN A 244 -2.98 -20.37 -16.90
C ASN A 244 -2.07 -21.47 -16.33
N ALA A 245 -1.14 -21.07 -15.47
CA ALA A 245 -0.19 -21.99 -14.86
C ALA A 245 -0.77 -22.82 -13.71
N TRP A 246 -1.99 -22.52 -13.26
CA TRP A 246 -2.55 -23.04 -12.00
C TRP A 246 -3.75 -23.96 -12.19
N GLY A 247 -4.17 -24.25 -13.42
CA GLY A 247 -5.40 -25.03 -13.61
C GLY A 247 -6.66 -24.26 -13.20
N TRP A 248 -6.60 -22.92 -13.14
CA TRP A 248 -7.63 -22.12 -12.48
C TRP A 248 -8.87 -21.95 -13.35
N GLY A 249 -9.96 -22.61 -12.96
CA GLY A 249 -11.28 -22.48 -13.59
C GLY A 249 -11.25 -22.74 -15.10
N SER A 250 -11.96 -21.91 -15.87
CA SER A 250 -11.94 -21.92 -17.34
C SER A 250 -11.23 -20.69 -17.93
N SER A 251 -10.36 -20.06 -17.13
CA SER A 251 -9.75 -18.76 -17.43
C SER A 251 -8.48 -18.87 -18.27
N GLY A 252 -8.15 -17.81 -18.99
CA GLY A 252 -6.87 -17.57 -19.62
C GLY A 252 -6.59 -16.08 -19.64
N TRP A 253 -5.31 -15.69 -19.72
CA TRP A 253 -4.87 -14.29 -19.67
C TRP A 253 -4.04 -13.93 -20.89
N GLY A 254 -3.95 -12.62 -21.15
CA GLY A 254 -3.10 -12.07 -22.22
C GLY A 254 -1.61 -12.12 -21.90
N ASP A 255 -1.26 -12.09 -20.61
CA ASP A 255 0.13 -12.05 -20.12
C ASP A 255 0.24 -12.69 -18.73
N TRP A 256 1.48 -13.05 -18.35
CA TRP A 256 1.77 -13.66 -17.04
C TRP A 256 1.55 -12.71 -15.86
N ASP A 257 1.82 -11.41 -15.99
CA ASP A 257 1.76 -10.50 -14.86
C ASP A 257 0.31 -10.30 -14.37
N SER A 258 -0.62 -10.13 -15.30
CA SER A 258 -2.05 -10.09 -15.05
C SER A 258 -2.53 -11.41 -14.42
N ALA A 259 -2.09 -12.54 -14.98
CA ALA A 259 -2.47 -13.86 -14.50
C ALA A 259 -2.00 -14.12 -13.05
N ILE A 260 -0.76 -13.72 -12.73
CA ILE A 260 -0.18 -13.86 -11.38
C ILE A 260 -0.95 -13.01 -10.37
N ARG A 261 -1.22 -11.74 -10.68
CA ARG A 261 -1.95 -10.84 -9.77
C ARG A 261 -3.36 -11.36 -9.50
N ASP A 262 -4.06 -11.80 -10.54
CA ASP A 262 -5.42 -12.36 -10.41
C ASP A 262 -5.42 -13.65 -9.59
N HIS A 263 -4.51 -14.58 -9.85
CA HIS A 263 -4.45 -15.84 -9.12
C HIS A 263 -4.15 -15.61 -7.63
N VAL A 264 -3.17 -14.75 -7.30
CA VAL A 264 -2.84 -14.46 -5.90
C VAL A 264 -3.99 -13.76 -5.17
N ALA A 265 -4.67 -12.82 -5.80
CA ALA A 265 -5.88 -12.20 -5.22
C ALA A 265 -7.00 -13.23 -5.02
N GLY A 266 -7.20 -14.14 -5.98
CA GLY A 266 -8.17 -15.23 -5.90
C GLY A 266 -7.89 -16.17 -4.73
N LEU A 267 -6.62 -16.51 -4.47
CA LEU A 267 -6.23 -17.30 -3.30
C LEU A 267 -6.65 -16.60 -2.00
N ALA A 268 -6.32 -15.32 -1.84
CA ALA A 268 -6.67 -14.55 -0.65
C ALA A 268 -8.19 -14.48 -0.42
N SER A 269 -8.98 -14.34 -1.50
CA SER A 269 -10.44 -14.23 -1.39
C SER A 269 -11.16 -15.55 -1.09
N GLY A 270 -10.61 -16.69 -1.55
CA GLY A 270 -11.39 -17.92 -1.72
C GLY A 270 -10.77 -19.18 -1.15
N TYR A 271 -9.45 -19.21 -0.90
CA TYR A 271 -8.74 -20.42 -0.51
C TYR A 271 -8.00 -20.22 0.81
N GLY A 272 -7.22 -19.15 0.93
CA GLY A 272 -6.43 -18.84 2.12
C GLY A 272 -5.09 -18.22 1.76
N TYR A 273 -4.26 -18.03 2.79
CA TYR A 273 -3.01 -17.28 2.69
C TYR A 273 -1.77 -18.17 2.54
N THR A 274 -1.88 -19.48 2.71
CA THR A 274 -0.79 -20.45 2.56
C THR A 274 -1.37 -21.85 2.33
N VAL A 275 -0.53 -22.84 2.04
CA VAL A 275 -0.97 -24.22 1.88
C VAL A 275 -1.58 -24.77 3.16
N SER A 276 -2.76 -25.39 3.05
CA SER A 276 -3.46 -26.05 4.16
C SER A 276 -4.21 -27.29 3.64
N VAL A 277 -4.67 -28.14 4.55
CA VAL A 277 -5.49 -29.30 4.18
C VAL A 277 -6.82 -28.86 3.58
N SER A 278 -7.47 -27.86 4.18
CA SER A 278 -8.73 -27.30 3.66
C SER A 278 -8.56 -26.78 2.22
N VAL A 279 -7.45 -26.11 1.94
CA VAL A 279 -7.13 -25.61 0.60
C VAL A 279 -6.91 -26.76 -0.37
N ALA A 280 -6.09 -27.75 -0.01
CA ALA A 280 -5.80 -28.88 -0.88
C ALA A 280 -7.07 -29.66 -1.26
N LYS A 281 -7.96 -29.90 -0.29
CA LYS A 281 -9.26 -30.55 -0.51
C LYS A 281 -10.16 -29.76 -1.47
N LYS A 282 -10.05 -28.44 -1.47
CA LYS A 282 -10.80 -27.55 -2.38
C LYS A 282 -10.15 -27.48 -3.76
N TYR A 283 -8.83 -27.53 -3.83
CA TYR A 283 -8.07 -27.32 -5.07
C TYR A 283 -7.97 -28.58 -5.92
N CYS A 284 -7.70 -29.73 -5.31
CA CYS A 284 -7.56 -31.01 -6.00
C CYS A 284 -8.27 -32.13 -5.21
N PRO A 285 -9.61 -32.13 -5.12
CA PRO A 285 -10.36 -33.05 -4.27
C PRO A 285 -10.02 -34.54 -4.39
N PRO A 286 -9.79 -35.13 -5.59
CA PRO A 286 -9.52 -36.57 -5.69
C PRO A 286 -8.10 -36.97 -5.25
N ASN A 287 -7.14 -36.05 -5.31
CA ASN A 287 -5.71 -36.31 -5.04
C ASN A 287 -5.13 -35.29 -4.05
N TRP A 288 -5.95 -34.78 -3.13
CA TRP A 288 -5.60 -33.62 -2.31
C TRP A 288 -4.38 -33.87 -1.42
N GLN A 289 -4.16 -35.10 -0.95
CA GLN A 289 -2.99 -35.44 -0.13
C GLN A 289 -1.69 -35.28 -0.94
N PHE A 290 -1.67 -35.82 -2.16
CA PHE A 290 -0.52 -35.73 -3.05
C PHE A 290 -0.28 -34.29 -3.48
N TRP A 291 -1.35 -33.56 -3.78
CA TRP A 291 -1.29 -32.13 -4.10
C TRP A 291 -0.74 -31.32 -2.92
N TYR A 292 -1.26 -31.54 -1.70
CA TYR A 292 -0.78 -30.88 -0.48
C TYR A 292 0.72 -31.10 -0.29
N SER A 293 1.15 -32.38 -0.35
CA SER A 293 2.54 -32.75 -0.16
C SER A 293 3.45 -32.14 -1.22
N ALA A 294 3.06 -32.20 -2.50
CA ALA A 294 3.83 -31.65 -3.61
C ALA A 294 3.95 -30.12 -3.54
N VAL A 295 2.86 -29.41 -3.22
CA VAL A 295 2.88 -27.96 -3.03
C VAL A 295 3.78 -27.58 -1.86
N LEU A 296 3.66 -28.28 -0.73
CA LEU A 296 4.49 -28.02 0.45
C LEU A 296 5.99 -28.28 0.16
N SER A 297 6.31 -29.37 -0.53
CA SER A 297 7.68 -29.68 -0.97
C SER A 297 8.25 -28.58 -1.86
N ASN A 298 7.46 -28.10 -2.83
CA ASN A 298 7.86 -26.99 -3.70
C ASN A 298 8.02 -25.67 -2.94
N MET A 299 7.15 -25.37 -1.98
CA MET A 299 7.30 -24.19 -1.12
C MET A 299 8.61 -24.24 -0.33
N ASN A 300 9.03 -25.41 0.14
CA ASN A 300 10.30 -25.55 0.87
C ASN A 300 11.54 -25.39 -0.02
N SER A 301 11.39 -25.55 -1.34
CA SER A 301 12.48 -25.36 -2.31
C SER A 301 12.70 -23.91 -2.76
N ILE A 302 11.79 -22.99 -2.42
CA ILE A 302 11.85 -21.54 -2.73
C ILE A 302 12.46 -20.81 -1.54
#